data_AF-A0A3C2B7T4-F1
#
_entry.id   AF-A0A3C2B7T4-F1
#
_cell.length_a   1.000
_cell.length_b   1.000
_cell.length_c   1.000
_cell.angle_alpha   90.00
_cell.angle_beta   90.00
_cell.angle_gamma   90.00
#
_symmetry.space_group_name_H-M   'P 1'
#
loop_
_entity.id
_entity.type
_entity.pdbx_description
1 polymer ?
#
loop_
_entity_poly.entity_id
_entity_poly.type
_entity_poly.pdbx_seq_one_letter_code
_entity_poly.pdbx_strand_id
1 'polypeptide(L)'
;MVVAVAGLTCWWAVQSALAAADRRADAWGTTRTVWVASRSLDAGDEWAVKAEEFPLAMVPSGGVSAAPTGVAGRSVGAGEVVTALDLSDAAPPTGWVAMALPRTGAPSLVPGDSVVVFGNGSEVCDGLAGPTVESDAASMGGTTEVWLPPDCAATVAVHLQAGTVVLARHT
;
A
#
# COMPACT_ATOMS: atom_id res chain seq x y z
N MET A 1 16.34 14.68 46.90
CA MET A 1 15.95 15.88 46.14
C MET A 1 16.48 15.93 44.69
N VAL A 2 17.22 14.91 44.20
CA VAL A 2 17.74 14.85 42.81
C VAL A 2 16.78 14.13 41.86
N VAL A 3 16.04 13.13 42.35
CA VAL A 3 15.09 12.33 41.54
C VAL A 3 13.89 13.16 41.03
N ALA A 4 13.41 14.12 41.84
CA ALA A 4 12.29 14.99 41.46
C ALA A 4 12.66 15.95 40.31
N VAL A 5 13.92 16.37 40.21
CA VAL A 5 14.41 17.27 39.17
C VAL A 5 14.55 16.54 37.82
N ALA A 6 15.00 15.29 37.83
CA ALA A 6 15.10 14.47 36.63
C ALA A 6 13.74 14.09 36.02
N GLY A 7 12.72 13.86 36.86
CA GLY A 7 11.35 13.60 36.38
C GLY A 7 10.72 14.82 35.71
N LEU A 8 10.93 16.01 36.27
CA LEU A 8 10.42 17.27 35.73
C LEU A 8 11.07 17.64 34.38
N THR A 9 12.37 17.40 34.21
CA THR A 9 13.06 17.67 32.94
C THR A 9 12.66 16.70 31.84
N CYS A 10 12.44 15.42 32.18
CA CYS A 10 11.94 14.43 31.23
C CYS A 10 10.51 14.76 30.77
N TRP A 11 9.63 15.16 31.69
CA TRP A 11 8.27 15.62 31.38
C TRP A 11 8.27 16.84 30.45
N TRP A 12 9.13 17.83 30.72
CA TRP A 12 9.24 19.03 29.88
C TRP A 12 9.83 18.74 28.50
N ALA A 13 10.80 17.83 28.41
CA ALA A 13 11.37 17.38 27.13
C ALA A 13 10.32 16.68 26.26
N VAL A 14 9.47 15.83 26.87
CA VAL A 14 8.37 15.17 26.15
C VAL A 14 7.32 16.19 25.69
N GLN A 15 6.89 17.12 26.57
CA GLN A 15 5.92 18.15 26.21
C GLN A 15 6.44 19.10 25.12
N SER A 16 7.73 19.45 25.14
CA SER A 16 8.33 20.30 24.10
C SER A 16 8.55 19.56 22.78
N ALA A 17 8.84 18.25 22.82
CA ALA A 17 8.89 17.40 21.63
C ALA A 17 7.50 17.24 20.99
N LEU A 18 6.46 17.01 21.81
CA LEU A 18 5.06 16.96 21.35
C LEU A 18 4.64 18.31 20.76
N ALA A 19 4.88 19.43 21.44
CA ALA A 19 4.57 20.75 20.91
C ALA A 19 5.38 21.11 19.63
N ALA A 20 6.58 20.54 19.46
CA ALA A 20 7.36 20.69 18.24
C ALA A 20 6.91 19.74 17.12
N ALA A 21 6.25 18.64 17.44
CA ALA A 21 5.56 17.77 16.50
C ALA A 21 4.24 18.42 16.06
N ASP A 22 3.45 18.97 16.99
CA ASP A 22 2.22 19.70 16.70
C ASP A 22 2.48 20.91 15.81
N ARG A 23 3.49 21.74 16.13
CA ARG A 23 3.88 22.88 15.27
C ARG A 23 4.38 22.47 13.89
N ARG A 24 4.92 21.24 13.75
CA ARG A 24 5.31 20.69 12.44
C ARG A 24 4.11 20.11 11.70
N ALA A 25 3.17 19.50 12.41
CA ALA A 25 1.90 19.03 11.87
C ALA A 25 1.05 20.22 11.36
N ASP A 26 1.01 21.32 12.10
CA ASP A 26 0.41 22.59 11.67
C ASP A 26 1.10 23.17 10.42
N ALA A 27 2.40 22.91 10.26
CA ALA A 27 3.17 23.32 9.08
C ALA A 27 2.97 22.40 7.87
N TRP A 28 2.28 21.26 8.02
CA TRP A 28 2.06 20.28 6.94
C TRP A 28 0.82 20.58 6.08
N GLY A 29 0.19 21.73 6.27
CA GLY A 29 -0.82 22.27 5.36
C GLY A 29 -2.18 21.60 5.51
N THR A 30 -2.86 21.34 4.39
CA THR A 30 -4.24 20.83 4.37
C THR A 30 -4.34 19.44 5.01
N THR A 31 -5.30 19.26 5.92
CA THR A 31 -5.67 17.96 6.47
C THR A 31 -6.80 17.32 5.66
N ARG A 32 -6.90 15.99 5.70
CA ARG A 32 -8.10 15.26 5.26
C ARG A 32 -8.47 14.20 6.30
N THR A 33 -9.75 13.93 6.41
CA THR A 33 -10.23 12.77 7.18
C THR A 33 -9.90 11.49 6.41
N VAL A 34 -9.34 10.51 7.12
CA VAL A 34 -9.06 9.16 6.65
C VAL A 34 -9.64 8.13 7.60
N TRP A 35 -9.77 6.90 7.13
CA TRP A 35 -10.22 5.77 7.94
C TRP A 35 -9.01 4.95 8.36
N VAL A 36 -8.87 4.72 9.67
CA VAL A 36 -7.73 4.01 10.26
C VAL A 36 -8.23 2.76 10.98
N ALA A 37 -7.58 1.63 10.75
CA ALA A 37 -7.90 0.38 11.43
C ALA A 37 -7.65 0.50 12.94
N SER A 38 -8.68 0.24 13.75
CA SER A 38 -8.63 0.34 15.21
C SER A 38 -7.99 -0.89 15.88
N ARG A 39 -7.94 -2.01 15.15
CA ARG A 39 -7.25 -3.26 15.52
C ARG A 39 -6.67 -3.88 14.24
N SER A 40 -5.83 -4.90 14.39
CA SER A 40 -5.44 -5.73 13.25
C SER A 40 -6.67 -6.50 12.73
N LEU A 41 -6.79 -6.54 11.41
CA LEU A 41 -7.84 -7.21 10.66
C LEU A 41 -7.17 -8.23 9.74
N ASP A 42 -7.73 -9.43 9.62
CA ASP A 42 -7.39 -10.39 8.58
C ASP A 42 -8.36 -10.27 7.38
N ALA A 43 -8.02 -10.91 6.26
CA ALA A 43 -8.96 -11.04 5.14
C ALA A 43 -10.25 -11.73 5.60
N GLY A 44 -11.41 -11.15 5.27
CA GLY A 44 -12.72 -11.62 5.68
C GLY A 44 -13.21 -11.07 7.03
N ASP A 45 -12.38 -10.34 7.78
CA ASP A 45 -12.81 -9.71 9.02
C ASP A 45 -13.75 -8.52 8.76
N GLU A 46 -14.71 -8.31 9.66
CA GLU A 46 -15.49 -7.08 9.68
C GLU A 46 -14.60 -5.86 9.97
N TRP A 47 -14.87 -4.76 9.25
CA TRP A 47 -14.14 -3.51 9.41
C TRP A 47 -14.30 -2.92 10.81
N ALA A 48 -13.18 -2.80 11.53
CA ALA A 48 -13.09 -2.04 12.76
C ALA A 48 -12.22 -0.81 12.52
N VAL A 49 -12.84 0.31 12.11
CA VAL A 49 -12.15 1.54 11.71
C VAL A 49 -12.64 2.75 12.51
N LYS A 50 -11.76 3.75 12.62
CA LYS A 50 -12.08 5.07 13.17
C LYS A 50 -11.72 6.15 12.15
N ALA A 51 -12.50 7.23 12.11
CA ALA A 51 -12.14 8.41 11.35
C ALA A 51 -11.07 9.20 12.10
N GLU A 52 -10.01 9.59 11.40
CA GLU A 52 -8.91 10.37 11.97
C GLU A 52 -8.50 11.46 10.97
N GLU A 53 -8.18 12.65 11.46
CA GLU A 53 -7.64 13.71 10.60
C GLU A 53 -6.14 13.52 10.43
N PHE A 54 -5.72 13.38 9.18
CA PHE A 54 -4.32 13.27 8.81
C PHE A 54 -3.90 14.41 7.89
N PRO A 55 -2.67 14.94 8.03
CA PRO A 55 -2.06 15.81 7.05
C PRO A 55 -2.09 15.13 5.67
N LEU A 56 -2.56 15.83 4.63
CA LEU A 56 -2.74 15.26 3.30
C LEU A 56 -1.46 14.62 2.77
N ALA A 57 -0.30 15.21 3.06
CA ALA A 57 1.01 14.70 2.65
C ALA A 57 1.41 13.36 3.31
N MET A 58 0.73 12.96 4.39
CA MET A 58 0.94 11.69 5.09
C MET A 58 -0.10 10.62 4.72
N VAL A 59 -1.15 11.00 3.98
CA VAL A 59 -2.17 10.04 3.58
C VAL A 59 -1.63 9.22 2.40
N PRO A 60 -1.64 7.89 2.49
CA PRO A 60 -1.20 7.04 1.38
C PRO A 60 -2.01 7.32 0.11
N SER A 61 -1.35 7.20 -1.04
CA SER A 61 -2.04 7.16 -2.32
C SER A 61 -3.08 6.03 -2.32
N GLY A 62 -4.33 6.37 -2.65
CA GLY A 62 -5.45 5.42 -2.58
C GLY A 62 -6.14 5.32 -1.22
N GLY A 63 -5.80 6.15 -0.22
CA GLY A 63 -6.56 6.26 1.03
C GLY A 63 -8.03 6.60 0.76
N VAL A 64 -8.95 5.88 1.40
CA VAL A 64 -10.39 6.03 1.15
C VAL A 64 -10.99 7.19 1.93
N SER A 65 -11.96 7.90 1.33
CA SER A 65 -12.69 9.00 1.97
C SER A 65 -14.00 8.54 2.62
N ALA A 66 -14.64 7.52 2.06
CA ALA A 66 -15.86 6.93 2.61
C ALA A 66 -15.52 5.82 3.62
N ALA A 67 -16.40 5.65 4.62
CA ALA A 67 -16.28 4.55 5.56
C ALA A 67 -16.38 3.21 4.80
N PRO A 68 -15.44 2.28 5.03
CA PRO A 68 -15.49 0.97 4.39
C PRO A 68 -16.70 0.16 4.89
N THR A 69 -17.33 -0.58 3.99
CA THR A 69 -18.47 -1.45 4.27
C THR A 69 -18.15 -2.89 3.89
N GLY A 70 -18.77 -3.86 4.55
CA GLY A 70 -18.51 -5.29 4.30
C GLY A 70 -17.36 -5.82 5.14
N VAL A 71 -16.52 -6.65 4.54
CA VAL A 71 -15.35 -7.27 5.18
C VAL A 71 -14.06 -6.80 4.53
N ALA A 72 -12.93 -6.97 5.21
CA ALA A 72 -11.62 -6.64 4.67
C ALA A 72 -11.22 -7.63 3.57
N GLY A 73 -10.78 -7.12 2.41
CA GLY A 73 -10.29 -7.96 1.32
C GLY A 73 -8.90 -8.55 1.61
N ARG A 74 -8.16 -7.94 2.55
CA ARG A 74 -6.82 -8.36 2.96
C ARG A 74 -6.53 -8.02 4.42
N SER A 75 -5.37 -8.47 4.91
CA SER A 75 -4.92 -8.13 6.26
C SER A 75 -4.53 -6.65 6.36
N VAL A 76 -5.03 -5.95 7.38
CA VAL A 76 -4.73 -4.55 7.68
C VAL A 76 -4.22 -4.43 9.12
N GLY A 77 -3.09 -3.77 9.32
CA GLY A 77 -2.49 -3.60 10.64
C GLY A 77 -3.24 -2.60 11.51
N ALA A 78 -3.17 -2.76 12.84
CA ALA A 78 -3.69 -1.75 13.76
C ALA A 78 -2.98 -0.40 13.55
N GLY A 79 -3.76 0.67 13.39
CA GLY A 79 -3.26 2.03 13.13
C GLY A 79 -2.95 2.32 11.67
N GLU A 80 -3.19 1.38 10.75
CA GLU A 80 -2.98 1.57 9.32
C GLU A 80 -4.14 2.32 8.67
N VAL A 81 -3.84 3.18 7.68
CA VAL A 81 -4.85 3.91 6.90
C VAL A 81 -5.43 2.97 5.86
N VAL A 82 -6.76 2.83 5.84
CA VAL A 82 -7.48 2.00 4.87
C VAL A 82 -7.39 2.62 3.48
N THR A 83 -7.03 1.79 2.52
CA THR A 83 -6.88 2.15 1.11
C THR A 83 -7.86 1.38 0.23
N ALA A 84 -8.06 1.83 -1.01
CA ALA A 84 -8.91 1.14 -1.98
C ALA A 84 -8.45 -0.31 -2.26
N LEU A 85 -7.16 -0.59 -2.05
CA LEU A 85 -6.57 -1.91 -2.15
C LEU A 85 -7.09 -2.86 -1.07
N ASP A 86 -7.31 -2.36 0.14
CA ASP A 86 -7.80 -3.15 1.26
C ASP A 86 -9.30 -3.49 1.14
N LEU A 87 -10.00 -2.71 0.32
CA LEU A 87 -11.40 -2.95 -0.05
C LEU A 87 -11.54 -3.93 -1.23
N SER A 88 -10.44 -4.26 -1.93
CA SER A 88 -10.53 -5.13 -3.08
C SER A 88 -10.68 -6.59 -2.64
N ASP A 89 -11.77 -7.23 -3.05
CA ASP A 89 -12.00 -8.69 -2.90
C ASP A 89 -11.07 -9.53 -3.81
N ALA A 90 -10.13 -8.86 -4.49
CA ALA A 90 -9.20 -9.43 -5.42
C ALA A 90 -8.08 -10.15 -4.65
N ALA A 91 -8.24 -11.44 -4.43
CA ALA A 91 -7.20 -12.32 -3.89
C ALA A 91 -6.52 -13.13 -5.01
N PRO A 92 -5.21 -13.41 -4.92
CA PRO A 92 -4.55 -14.31 -5.84
C PRO A 92 -5.20 -15.70 -5.80
N PRO A 93 -5.25 -16.42 -6.95
CA PRO A 93 -5.62 -17.82 -6.95
C PRO A 93 -4.80 -18.63 -5.94
N THR A 94 -5.40 -19.66 -5.34
CA THR A 94 -4.72 -20.47 -4.33
C THR A 94 -3.42 -21.06 -4.88
N GLY A 95 -2.31 -20.83 -4.17
CA GLY A 95 -0.97 -21.31 -4.55
C GLY A 95 -0.19 -20.39 -5.48
N TRP A 96 -0.76 -19.25 -5.89
CA TRP A 96 -0.07 -18.25 -6.71
C TRP A 96 0.70 -17.25 -5.85
N VAL A 97 1.69 -16.59 -6.45
CA VAL A 97 2.55 -15.59 -5.83
C VAL A 97 2.15 -14.21 -6.32
N ALA A 98 1.90 -13.28 -5.40
CA ALA A 98 1.68 -11.87 -5.72
C ALA A 98 3.02 -11.11 -5.81
N MET A 99 3.26 -10.40 -6.91
CA MET A 99 4.46 -9.61 -7.13
C MET A 99 4.12 -8.22 -7.65
N ALA A 100 4.74 -7.18 -7.07
CA ALA A 100 4.61 -5.81 -7.59
C ALA A 100 5.52 -5.62 -8.82
N LEU A 101 4.92 -5.43 -9.99
CA LEU A 101 5.62 -5.24 -11.26
C LEU A 101 5.45 -3.80 -11.77
N PRO A 102 6.48 -3.21 -12.42
CA PRO A 102 6.41 -1.85 -12.95
C PRO A 102 5.38 -1.77 -14.08
N ARG A 103 4.61 -0.68 -14.13
CA ARG A 103 3.65 -0.42 -15.22
C ARG A 103 4.24 0.38 -16.38
N THR A 104 5.53 0.67 -16.37
CA THR A 104 6.17 1.51 -17.38
C THR A 104 5.99 0.89 -18.77
N GLY A 105 5.20 1.54 -19.64
CA GLY A 105 4.88 1.02 -20.98
C GLY A 105 3.84 -0.11 -21.01
N ALA A 106 3.26 -0.49 -19.87
CA ALA A 106 2.18 -1.46 -19.80
C ALA A 106 0.85 -0.86 -20.30
N PRO A 107 -0.07 -1.67 -20.88
CA PRO A 107 -1.44 -1.22 -21.13
C PRO A 107 -2.14 -0.84 -19.81
N SER A 108 -3.25 -0.12 -19.90
CA SER A 108 -4.14 0.05 -18.75
C SER A 108 -4.68 -1.32 -18.37
N LEU A 109 -4.35 -1.83 -17.18
CA LEU A 109 -4.80 -3.13 -16.64
C LEU A 109 -5.89 -2.92 -15.61
N VAL A 110 -6.81 -3.89 -15.50
CA VAL A 110 -7.85 -3.95 -14.47
C VAL A 110 -7.65 -5.27 -13.70
N PRO A 111 -7.92 -5.32 -12.38
CA PRO A 111 -7.83 -6.56 -11.63
C PRO A 111 -8.62 -7.69 -12.30
N GLY A 112 -7.99 -8.85 -12.45
CA GLY A 112 -8.52 -10.02 -13.14
C GLY A 112 -8.14 -10.12 -14.63
N ASP A 113 -7.56 -9.09 -15.23
CA ASP A 113 -7.06 -9.19 -16.61
C ASP A 113 -5.97 -10.26 -16.72
N SER A 114 -6.03 -11.07 -17.77
CA SER A 114 -4.92 -11.95 -18.15
C SER A 114 -3.74 -11.12 -18.66
N VAL A 115 -2.58 -11.32 -18.07
CA VAL A 115 -1.35 -10.62 -18.41
C VAL A 115 -0.25 -11.58 -18.81
N VAL A 116 0.60 -11.11 -19.71
CA VAL A 116 1.81 -11.81 -20.10
C VAL A 116 3.00 -10.97 -19.64
N VAL A 117 3.91 -11.60 -18.90
CA VAL A 117 5.13 -11.00 -18.38
C VAL A 117 6.28 -11.32 -19.33
N PHE A 118 6.90 -10.28 -19.86
CA PHE A 118 8.10 -10.37 -20.68
C PHE A 118 9.34 -9.97 -19.89
N GLY A 119 10.45 -10.64 -20.17
CA GLY A 119 11.77 -10.31 -19.66
C GLY A 119 12.80 -10.43 -20.79
N ASN A 120 13.62 -9.40 -20.99
CA ASN A 120 14.59 -9.35 -22.11
C ASN A 120 13.97 -9.62 -23.50
N GLY A 121 12.71 -9.25 -23.70
CA GLY A 121 12.01 -9.41 -24.98
C GLY A 121 11.47 -10.83 -25.24
N SER A 122 11.64 -11.77 -24.32
CA SER A 122 10.98 -13.08 -24.36
C SER A 122 9.85 -13.16 -23.32
N GLU A 123 8.80 -13.91 -23.64
CA GLU A 123 7.76 -14.27 -22.68
C GLU A 123 8.38 -15.13 -21.57
N VAL A 124 8.04 -14.79 -20.33
CA VAL A 124 8.57 -15.43 -19.12
C VAL A 124 7.45 -16.11 -18.34
N CYS A 125 6.28 -15.48 -18.25
CA CYS A 125 5.15 -16.07 -17.53
C CYS A 125 3.82 -15.44 -17.92
N ASP A 126 2.75 -16.23 -17.80
CA ASP A 126 1.38 -15.74 -17.74
C ASP A 126 0.96 -15.45 -16.31
N GLY A 127 0.09 -14.47 -16.13
CA GLY A 127 -0.43 -14.08 -14.83
C GLY A 127 -1.80 -13.44 -14.91
N LEU A 128 -2.24 -12.98 -13.75
CA LEU A 128 -3.42 -12.14 -13.62
C LEU A 128 -3.01 -10.80 -13.04
N ALA A 129 -3.52 -9.71 -13.62
CA ALA A 129 -3.41 -8.40 -13.02
C ALA A 129 -4.14 -8.42 -11.67
N GLY A 130 -3.42 -8.11 -10.61
CA GLY A 130 -3.98 -7.77 -9.32
C GLY A 130 -4.30 -6.28 -9.25
N PRO A 131 -4.63 -5.79 -8.04
CA PRO A 131 -4.86 -4.38 -7.80
C PRO A 131 -3.61 -3.52 -8.05
N THR A 132 -3.83 -2.30 -8.51
CA THR A 132 -2.78 -1.34 -8.88
C THR A 132 -2.51 -0.37 -7.73
N VAL A 133 -1.24 -0.07 -7.47
CA VAL A 133 -0.82 0.96 -6.53
C VAL A 133 -0.24 2.13 -7.33
N GLU A 134 -0.91 3.28 -7.28
CA GLU A 134 -0.36 4.50 -7.87
C GLU A 134 0.70 5.08 -6.92
N SER A 135 1.90 5.34 -7.45
CA SER A 135 2.94 6.06 -6.73
C SER A 135 2.82 7.55 -7.04
N ASP A 136 2.60 8.40 -6.02
CA ASP A 136 2.44 9.86 -6.17
C ASP A 136 3.70 10.59 -6.70
N ALA A 137 4.82 9.88 -6.84
CA ALA A 137 5.98 10.40 -7.52
C ALA A 137 5.74 10.35 -9.03
N ALA A 138 5.34 11.47 -9.63
CA ALA A 138 5.12 11.69 -11.07
C ALA A 138 6.26 11.24 -12.02
N SER A 139 7.38 10.75 -11.47
CA SER A 139 8.58 10.31 -12.18
C SER A 139 8.87 8.80 -12.08
N MET A 140 8.14 8.05 -11.26
CA MET A 140 8.26 6.59 -11.18
C MET A 140 6.92 6.00 -11.58
N GLY A 141 6.83 5.45 -12.80
CA GLY A 141 5.63 4.74 -13.25
C GLY A 141 5.15 3.78 -12.15
N GLY A 142 3.86 3.86 -11.81
CA GLY A 142 3.28 3.09 -10.71
C GLY A 142 3.53 1.58 -10.86
N THR A 143 3.34 0.84 -9.79
CA THR A 143 3.41 -0.61 -9.82
C THR A 143 2.00 -1.20 -9.89
N THR A 144 1.88 -2.38 -10.49
CA THR A 144 0.67 -3.20 -10.37
C THR A 144 1.05 -4.50 -9.70
N GLU A 145 0.21 -4.96 -8.78
CA GLU A 145 0.30 -6.34 -8.32
C GLU A 145 -0.02 -7.25 -9.52
N VAL A 146 0.79 -8.28 -9.72
CA VAL A 146 0.55 -9.35 -10.69
C VAL A 146 0.65 -10.67 -9.94
N TRP A 147 -0.37 -11.49 -10.09
CA TRP A 147 -0.40 -12.83 -9.54
C TRP A 147 0.16 -13.80 -10.56
N LEU A 148 1.15 -14.56 -10.12
CA LEU A 148 1.93 -15.46 -10.96
C LEU A 148 1.88 -16.89 -10.42
N PRO A 149 1.82 -17.89 -11.29
CA PRO A 149 2.13 -19.27 -10.94
C PRO A 149 3.51 -19.39 -10.25
N PRO A 150 3.66 -20.27 -9.24
CA PRO A 150 4.90 -20.38 -8.46
C PRO A 150 6.09 -20.94 -9.25
N ASP A 151 5.85 -21.68 -10.33
CA ASP A 151 6.85 -22.28 -11.21
C ASP A 151 7.62 -21.25 -12.05
N CYS A 152 7.02 -20.10 -12.35
CA CYS A 152 7.65 -19.02 -13.12
C CYS A 152 8.06 -17.80 -12.27
N ALA A 153 7.51 -17.66 -11.06
CA ALA A 153 7.66 -16.46 -10.23
C ALA A 153 9.14 -16.12 -9.93
N ALA A 154 9.98 -17.13 -9.71
CA ALA A 154 11.41 -16.94 -9.47
C ALA A 154 12.12 -16.32 -10.69
N THR A 155 11.76 -16.74 -11.90
CA THR A 155 12.32 -16.19 -13.15
C THR A 155 11.90 -14.73 -13.34
N VAL A 156 10.63 -14.41 -13.06
CA VAL A 156 10.13 -13.03 -13.11
C VAL A 156 10.89 -12.14 -12.11
N ALA A 157 11.16 -12.63 -10.89
CA ALA A 157 11.93 -11.88 -9.90
C ALA A 157 13.35 -11.50 -10.39
N VAL A 158 14.01 -12.40 -11.14
CA VAL A 158 15.32 -12.13 -11.74
C VAL A 158 15.24 -11.00 -12.78
N HIS A 159 14.23 -11.03 -13.66
CA HIS A 159 14.03 -9.97 -14.65
C HIS A 159 13.62 -8.63 -14.02
N LEU A 160 12.87 -8.67 -12.92
CA LEU A 160 12.48 -7.50 -12.16
C LEU A 160 13.70 -6.80 -11.56
N GLN A 161 14.62 -7.56 -10.95
CA GLN A 161 15.88 -7.02 -10.43
C GLN A 161 16.76 -6.42 -11.53
N ALA A 162 16.72 -7.00 -12.74
CA ALA A 162 17.43 -6.48 -13.91
C ALA A 162 16.74 -5.24 -14.53
N GLY A 163 15.51 -4.90 -14.13
CA GLY A 163 14.74 -3.79 -14.70
C GLY A 163 14.26 -4.04 -16.13
N THR A 164 14.03 -5.31 -16.50
CA THR A 164 13.72 -5.73 -17.88
C THR A 164 12.30 -6.24 -18.06
N VAL A 165 11.48 -6.13 -17.01
CA VAL A 165 10.08 -6.58 -17.01
C VAL A 165 9.22 -5.64 -17.83
N VAL A 166 8.43 -6.21 -18.72
CA VAL A 166 7.36 -5.53 -19.46
C VAL A 166 6.08 -6.33 -19.28
N LEU A 167 4.97 -5.65 -19.02
CA LEU A 167 3.65 -6.24 -18.93
C LEU A 167 2.89 -6.03 -20.23
N ALA A 168 2.30 -7.10 -20.76
CA ALA A 168 1.34 -7.06 -21.85
C ALA A 168 -0.02 -7.63 -21.38
N ARG A 169 -1.10 -7.25 -22.04
CA ARG A 169 -2.43 -7.83 -21.82
C ARG A 169 -2.66 -8.93 -22.86
N HIS A 170 -3.11 -10.10 -22.41
CA HIS A 170 -3.64 -11.12 -23.29
C HIS A 170 -5.05 -10.67 -23.73
N THR A 171 -5.26 -10.44 -25.02
CA THR A 171 -6.58 -10.10 -25.59
C THR A 171 -7.40 -11.33 -25.89
#